data_AF-A0A317WYI7-F1
#
_entry.id   AF-A0A317WYI7-F1
#
_cell.length_a   1.000
_cell.length_b   1.000
_cell.length_c   1.000
_cell.angle_alpha   90.00
_cell.angle_beta   90.00
_cell.angle_gamma   90.00
#
_symmetry.space_group_name_H-M   'P 1'
#
loop_
_entity.id
_entity.type
_entity.pdbx_description
1 polymer ?
#
loop_
_entity_poly.entity_id
_entity_poly.type
_entity_poly.pdbx_seq_one_letter_code
_entity_poly.pdbx_strand_id
1 'polypeptide(L)'
;MFNPTAIPLISGNDIDRPMNALTLTQNLHTLFGRFEITFKYIGPHTYKIDYVKQDRLLQIVKLPVTRTLYLTPDRNIDPPSVDLLKIHHTIAKILHLSAAGEFIDKFLRDMEEMEGGQVMSNGTSRIDEYVRFKLAGCLDGCFEEMSVC
;
A
#
# COMPACT_ATOMS: atom_id res chain seq x y z
N MET A 1 -12.41 -4.64 -11.99
CA MET A 1 -12.75 -6.08 -11.90
C MET A 1 -12.10 -6.60 -10.63
N PHE A 2 -12.90 -6.82 -9.58
CA PHE A 2 -12.40 -7.18 -8.25
C PHE A 2 -11.98 -8.65 -8.23
N ASN A 3 -10.90 -8.98 -7.53
CA ASN A 3 -10.48 -10.37 -7.31
C ASN A 3 -11.30 -10.94 -6.12
N PRO A 4 -12.28 -11.82 -6.35
CA PRO A 4 -13.13 -12.32 -5.27
C PRO A 4 -12.36 -13.20 -4.28
N THR A 5 -11.21 -13.78 -4.67
CA THR A 5 -10.35 -14.54 -3.74
C THR A 5 -9.58 -13.65 -2.79
N ALA A 6 -9.53 -12.34 -3.03
CA ALA A 6 -8.83 -11.39 -2.19
C ALA A 6 -9.61 -11.02 -0.92
N ILE A 7 -10.94 -11.03 -0.97
CA ILE A 7 -11.78 -10.57 0.15
C ILE A 7 -11.51 -11.39 1.41
N PRO A 8 -11.49 -12.73 1.39
CA PRO A 8 -11.16 -13.49 2.59
C PRO A 8 -9.74 -13.22 3.12
N LEU A 9 -8.78 -12.87 2.25
CA LEU A 9 -7.39 -12.63 2.65
C LEU A 9 -7.18 -11.30 3.37
N ILE A 10 -8.11 -10.36 3.25
CA ILE A 10 -8.04 -9.02 3.86
C ILE A 10 -9.13 -8.79 4.91
N SER A 11 -9.95 -9.80 5.18
CA SER A 11 -11.06 -9.72 6.14
C SER A 11 -10.69 -10.34 7.49
N GLY A 12 -11.02 -9.65 8.58
CA GLY A 12 -10.91 -10.19 9.94
C GLY A 12 -9.49 -10.64 10.31
N ASN A 13 -9.40 -11.75 11.06
CA ASN A 13 -8.12 -12.27 11.58
C ASN A 13 -7.16 -12.79 10.50
N ASP A 14 -7.60 -12.95 9.24
CA ASP A 14 -6.72 -13.46 8.18
C ASP A 14 -5.69 -12.42 7.70
N ILE A 15 -5.92 -11.12 7.95
CA ILE A 15 -5.02 -10.05 7.53
C ILE A 15 -3.67 -10.06 8.27
N ASP A 16 -3.66 -10.51 9.52
CA ASP A 16 -2.46 -10.58 10.37
C ASP A 16 -1.70 -11.91 10.26
N ARG A 17 -2.09 -12.76 9.31
CA ARG A 17 -1.44 -14.06 9.10
C ARG A 17 -0.08 -13.90 8.41
N PRO A 18 0.85 -14.86 8.62
CA PRO A 18 2.15 -14.85 7.95
C PRO A 18 2.11 -14.75 6.43
N MET A 19 1.01 -15.19 5.80
CA MET A 19 0.81 -15.04 4.35
C MET A 19 0.70 -13.58 3.88
N ASN A 20 0.40 -12.63 4.76
CA ASN A 20 0.42 -11.19 4.48
C ASN A 20 1.70 -10.51 5.02
N ALA A 21 2.69 -11.29 5.47
CA ALA A 21 3.95 -10.77 5.98
C ALA A 21 5.09 -10.98 4.97
N LEU A 22 5.97 -9.99 4.83
CA LEU A 22 7.19 -10.10 4.05
C LEU A 22 8.34 -9.40 4.78
N THR A 23 9.45 -10.10 4.98
CA THR A 23 10.66 -9.48 5.55
C THR A 23 11.47 -8.80 4.47
N LEU A 24 11.77 -7.51 4.66
CA LEU A 24 12.53 -6.68 3.73
C LEU A 24 13.61 -5.90 4.47
N THR A 25 14.72 -5.60 3.79
CA THR A 25 15.67 -4.59 4.28
C THR A 25 14.96 -3.24 4.42
N GLN A 26 15.40 -2.38 5.34
CA GLN A 26 14.77 -1.08 5.61
C GLN A 26 14.44 -0.27 4.34
N ASN A 27 15.40 -0.12 3.42
CA ASN A 27 15.16 0.61 2.16
C ASN A 27 14.06 -0.03 1.30
N LEU A 28 14.10 -1.35 1.11
CA LEU A 28 13.06 -2.08 0.37
C LEU A 28 11.69 -2.00 1.07
N HIS A 29 11.65 -2.04 2.40
CA HIS A 29 10.42 -1.89 3.18
C HIS A 29 9.77 -0.52 2.93
N THR A 30 10.55 0.56 3.00
CA THR A 30 10.07 1.91 2.67
C THR A 30 9.57 2.00 1.23
N LEU A 31 10.34 1.48 0.26
CA LEU A 31 9.94 1.49 -1.15
C LEU A 31 8.67 0.68 -1.41
N PHE A 32 8.52 -0.46 -0.73
CA PHE A 32 7.36 -1.35 -0.85
C PHE A 32 6.09 -0.68 -0.31
N GLY A 33 6.16 -0.09 0.89
CA GLY A 33 5.04 0.61 1.50
C GLY A 33 4.59 1.85 0.72
N ARG A 34 5.53 2.54 0.06
CA ARG A 34 5.23 3.69 -0.81
C ARG A 34 4.80 3.31 -2.23
N PHE A 35 4.64 2.02 -2.54
CA PHE A 35 4.32 1.53 -3.88
C PHE A 35 5.31 2.01 -4.98
N GLU A 36 6.57 2.21 -4.61
CA GLU A 36 7.62 2.69 -5.54
C GLU A 36 8.38 1.53 -6.20
N ILE A 37 8.33 0.36 -5.58
CA ILE A 37 8.76 -0.92 -6.16
C ILE A 37 7.59 -1.86 -6.28
N THR A 38 7.74 -2.91 -7.06
CA THR A 38 6.69 -3.89 -7.26
C THR A 38 7.19 -5.30 -7.47
N PHE A 39 6.39 -6.29 -7.10
CA PHE A 39 6.68 -7.72 -7.18
C PHE A 39 5.88 -8.32 -8.33
N LYS A 40 6.42 -8.29 -9.56
CA LYS A 40 5.76 -8.90 -10.71
C LYS A 40 5.90 -10.41 -10.65
N TYR A 41 4.78 -11.13 -10.52
CA TYR A 41 4.75 -12.59 -10.55
C TYR A 41 5.32 -13.13 -11.87
N ILE A 42 6.29 -14.04 -11.77
CA ILE A 42 6.85 -14.75 -12.94
C ILE A 42 6.79 -16.27 -12.82
N GLY A 43 6.57 -16.81 -11.62
CA GLY A 43 6.47 -18.25 -11.38
C GLY A 43 6.24 -18.56 -9.90
N PRO A 44 6.18 -19.86 -9.51
CA PRO A 44 5.92 -20.27 -8.13
C PRO A 44 6.87 -19.58 -7.15
N HIS A 45 6.31 -18.73 -6.28
CA HIS A 45 7.02 -17.85 -5.33
C HIS A 45 8.20 -17.06 -5.92
N THR A 46 8.19 -16.83 -7.23
CA THR A 46 9.28 -16.17 -7.95
C THR A 46 8.75 -14.90 -8.58
N TYR A 47 9.46 -13.81 -8.31
CA TYR A 47 9.04 -12.46 -8.67
C TYR A 47 10.18 -11.69 -9.32
N LYS A 48 9.85 -10.91 -10.34
CA LYS A 48 10.71 -9.82 -10.80
C LYS A 48 10.38 -8.58 -9.96
N ILE A 49 11.34 -8.15 -9.16
CA ILE A 49 11.26 -6.95 -8.34
C ILE A 49 11.88 -5.81 -9.14
N ASP A 50 11.12 -4.75 -9.35
CA ASP A 50 11.52 -3.61 -10.16
C ASP A 50 10.93 -2.31 -9.59
N TYR A 51 11.51 -1.17 -9.97
CA TYR A 51 10.88 0.12 -9.71
C TYR A 51 9.61 0.26 -10.56
N VAL A 52 8.60 0.94 -10.01
CA VAL A 52 7.38 1.24 -10.76
C VAL A 52 7.66 2.28 -11.85
N LYS A 53 8.47 3.29 -11.53
CA LYS A 53 9.00 4.33 -12.43
C LYS A 53 10.46 4.03 -12.78
N GLN A 54 10.74 3.78 -14.06
CA GLN A 54 12.07 3.40 -14.53
C GLN A 54 13.06 4.58 -14.56
N ASP A 55 12.58 5.79 -14.82
CA ASP A 55 13.41 7.01 -14.89
C ASP A 55 13.68 7.65 -13.52
N ARG A 56 13.90 6.83 -12.50
CA ARG A 56 14.25 7.35 -11.17
C ARG A 56 15.68 7.89 -11.17
N LEU A 57 15.81 9.19 -10.91
CA LEU A 57 17.10 9.88 -10.81
C LEU A 57 17.99 9.31 -9.68
N LEU A 58 17.39 8.83 -8.60
CA LEU A 58 18.09 8.24 -7.45
C LEU A 58 17.60 6.80 -7.21
N GLN A 59 18.45 5.83 -7.54
CA GLN A 59 18.23 4.43 -7.22
C GLN A 59 19.00 4.05 -5.95
N ILE A 60 18.30 4.01 -4.82
CA ILE A 60 18.89 3.65 -3.52
C ILE A 60 19.12 2.13 -3.36
N VAL A 61 18.49 1.32 -4.22
CA VAL A 61 18.64 -0.13 -4.28
C VAL A 61 18.87 -0.56 -5.73
N LYS A 62 19.75 -1.54 -5.94
CA LYS A 62 20.07 -2.10 -7.26
C LYS A 62 18.94 -3.00 -7.76
N LEU A 63 18.10 -2.48 -8.64
CA LEU A 63 16.98 -3.15 -9.31
C LEU A 63 17.08 -2.94 -10.84
N PRO A 64 16.48 -3.81 -11.67
CA PRO A 64 15.63 -4.96 -11.32
C PRO A 64 16.41 -6.18 -10.81
N VAL A 65 15.73 -7.02 -10.03
CA VAL A 65 16.25 -8.33 -9.60
C VAL A 65 15.14 -9.38 -9.65
N THR A 66 15.50 -10.62 -10.00
CA THR A 66 14.61 -11.77 -9.87
C THR A 66 14.90 -12.49 -8.57
N ARG A 67 13.87 -12.70 -7.75
CA ARG A 67 13.98 -13.41 -6.46
C ARG A 67 12.89 -14.44 -6.32
N THR A 68 13.28 -15.63 -5.85
CA THR A 68 12.37 -16.63 -5.30
C THR A 68 12.30 -16.40 -3.80
N LEU A 69 11.10 -16.16 -3.27
CA LEU A 69 10.89 -15.99 -1.83
C LEU A 69 11.03 -17.34 -1.15
N TYR A 70 11.71 -17.35 0.01
CA TYR A 70 12.00 -18.56 0.74
C TYR A 70 10.71 -19.21 1.28
N LEU A 71 10.61 -20.52 1.08
CA LEU A 71 9.61 -21.37 1.71
C LEU A 71 10.33 -22.12 2.84
N THR A 72 9.76 -22.14 4.05
CA THR A 72 10.35 -22.94 5.12
C THR A 72 10.33 -24.43 4.70
N PRO A 73 11.38 -25.22 5.00
CA PRO A 73 11.48 -26.60 4.49
C PRO A 73 10.36 -27.49 5.03
N ASP A 74 9.92 -27.19 6.26
CA ASP A 74 8.82 -27.83 6.97
C ASP A 74 7.44 -27.25 6.62
N ARG A 75 7.38 -26.14 5.90
CA ARG A 75 6.15 -25.38 5.58
C ARG A 75 5.27 -25.07 6.80
N ASN A 76 5.87 -24.94 7.98
CA ASN A 76 5.15 -24.58 9.21
C ASN A 76 4.69 -23.12 9.23
N ILE A 77 5.28 -22.26 8.39
CA ILE A 77 4.90 -20.85 8.25
C ILE A 77 4.32 -20.66 6.85
N ASP A 78 3.09 -20.15 6.79
CA ASP A 78 2.45 -19.80 5.52
C ASP A 78 3.33 -18.81 4.75
N PRO A 79 3.65 -19.08 3.46
CA PRO A 79 4.48 -18.17 2.69
C PRO A 79 3.71 -16.92 2.27
N PRO A 80 4.41 -15.83 1.91
CA PRO A 80 3.77 -14.63 1.37
C PRO A 80 2.84 -14.97 0.21
N SER A 81 1.60 -14.53 0.30
CA SER A 81 0.54 -14.84 -0.65
C SER A 81 0.85 -14.24 -2.02
N VAL A 82 0.78 -15.08 -3.05
CA VAL A 82 0.93 -14.65 -4.45
C VAL A 82 -0.13 -13.62 -4.81
N ASP A 83 -1.36 -13.78 -4.31
CA ASP A 83 -2.47 -12.91 -4.65
C ASP A 83 -2.34 -11.53 -4.00
N LEU A 84 -1.89 -11.47 -2.74
CA LEU A 84 -1.61 -10.19 -2.07
C LEU A 84 -0.50 -9.41 -2.77
N LEU A 85 0.57 -10.09 -3.21
CA LEU A 85 1.63 -9.46 -3.98
C LEU A 85 1.18 -9.00 -5.38
N LYS A 86 0.28 -9.72 -6.04
CA LYS A 86 -0.34 -9.28 -7.30
C LYS A 86 -1.23 -8.05 -7.10
N ILE A 87 -1.96 -7.99 -5.98
CA ILE A 87 -2.76 -6.81 -5.60
C ILE A 87 -1.84 -5.62 -5.39
N HIS A 88 -0.77 -5.77 -4.60
CA HIS A 88 0.25 -4.73 -4.43
C HIS A 88 0.79 -4.25 -5.79
N HIS A 89 1.15 -5.18 -6.68
CA HIS A 89 1.63 -4.85 -8.02
C HIS A 89 0.63 -4.00 -8.83
N THR A 90 -0.63 -4.36 -8.75
CA THR A 90 -1.71 -3.70 -9.50
C THR A 90 -1.97 -2.31 -8.94
N ILE A 91 -2.06 -2.17 -7.61
CA ILE A 91 -2.22 -0.87 -6.93
C ILE A 91 -1.06 0.05 -7.26
N ALA A 92 0.18 -0.44 -7.17
CA ALA A 92 1.36 0.36 -7.49
C ALA A 92 1.31 0.93 -8.91
N LYS A 93 0.90 0.10 -9.88
CA LYS A 93 0.73 0.52 -11.27
C LYS A 93 -0.39 1.53 -11.43
N ILE A 94 -1.54 1.34 -10.78
CA ILE A 94 -2.66 2.29 -10.84
C ILE A 94 -2.25 3.64 -10.25
N LEU A 95 -1.68 3.65 -9.03
CA LEU A 95 -1.25 4.87 -8.36
C LEU A 95 -0.25 5.66 -9.20
N HIS A 96 0.68 4.97 -9.86
CA HIS A 96 1.66 5.60 -10.74
C HIS A 96 1.04 6.13 -12.04
N LEU A 97 0.28 5.29 -12.77
CA LEU A 97 -0.26 5.65 -14.10
C LEU A 97 -1.34 6.73 -14.02
N SER A 98 -2.08 6.80 -12.92
CA SER A 98 -3.11 7.82 -12.70
C SER A 98 -2.58 9.10 -12.04
N ALA A 99 -1.30 9.13 -11.66
CA ALA A 99 -0.73 10.15 -10.75
C ALA A 99 -1.45 10.27 -9.39
N ALA A 100 -2.35 9.33 -9.05
CA ALA A 100 -3.09 9.35 -7.79
C ALA A 100 -2.16 9.22 -6.57
N GLY A 101 -1.03 8.52 -6.70
CA GLY A 101 -0.04 8.44 -5.62
C GLY A 101 0.50 9.82 -5.22
N GLU A 102 0.95 10.62 -6.19
CA GLU A 102 1.46 11.97 -5.94
C GLU A 102 0.38 12.91 -5.39
N PHE A 103 -0.85 12.76 -5.88
CA PHE A 103 -2.00 13.50 -5.36
C PHE A 103 -2.32 13.15 -3.91
N ILE A 104 -2.36 11.86 -3.55
CA ILE A 104 -2.63 11.40 -2.18
C ILE A 104 -1.52 11.86 -1.24
N ASP A 105 -0.25 11.69 -1.61
CA ASP A 105 0.89 12.14 -0.80
C ASP A 105 0.86 13.65 -0.54
N LYS A 106 0.48 14.43 -1.55
CA LYS A 106 0.29 15.88 -1.38
C LYS A 106 -0.87 16.17 -0.45
N PHE A 107 -2.02 15.54 -0.68
CA PHE A 107 -3.22 15.75 0.13
C PHE A 107 -2.96 15.44 1.61
N LEU A 108 -2.32 14.30 1.92
CA LEU A 108 -2.00 13.93 3.30
C LEU A 108 -1.04 14.94 3.97
N ARG A 109 -0.02 15.41 3.26
CA ARG A 109 0.90 16.45 3.77
C ARG A 109 0.17 17.78 4.01
N ASP A 110 -0.65 18.22 3.06
CA ASP A 110 -1.43 19.45 3.20
C ASP A 110 -2.37 19.37 4.44
N MET A 111 -2.86 18.17 4.77
CA MET A 111 -3.65 17.95 5.99
C MET A 111 -2.82 18.02 7.27
N GLU A 112 -1.65 17.38 7.32
CA GLU A 112 -0.75 17.45 8.48
C GLU A 112 -0.37 18.90 8.81
N GLU A 113 -0.12 19.72 7.78
CA GLU A 113 0.14 21.15 7.92
C GLU A 113 -1.07 21.91 8.52
N MET A 114 -2.29 21.60 8.06
CA MET A 114 -3.52 22.18 8.61
C MET A 114 -3.82 21.75 10.05
N GLU A 115 -3.56 20.49 10.41
CA GLU A 115 -3.67 20.01 11.80
C GLU A 115 -2.70 20.75 12.73
N GLY A 116 -1.53 21.14 12.22
CA GLY A 116 -0.58 22.03 12.90
C GLY A 116 -1.02 23.50 13.00
N GLY A 117 -2.24 23.83 12.54
CA GLY A 117 -2.83 25.18 12.61
C GLY A 117 -2.49 26.09 11.42
N GLN A 118 -1.85 25.57 10.37
CA GLN A 118 -1.47 26.36 9.21
C GLN A 118 -2.58 26.35 8.15
N VAL A 119 -3.42 27.38 8.17
CA VAL A 119 -4.35 27.68 7.08
C VAL A 119 -3.78 28.81 6.24
N MET A 120 -3.64 28.59 4.94
CA MET A 120 -3.04 29.56 4.03
C MET A 120 -4.00 30.74 3.83
N SER A 121 -3.52 31.95 4.15
CA SER A 121 -4.32 33.19 4.05
C SER A 121 -4.73 33.55 2.62
N ASN A 122 -4.10 32.94 1.62
CA ASN A 122 -4.42 33.11 0.19
C ASN A 122 -5.60 32.22 -0.28
N GLY A 123 -6.22 31.44 0.61
CA GLY A 123 -7.38 30.61 0.30
C GLY A 123 -7.08 29.32 -0.47
N THR A 124 -5.81 28.90 -0.60
CA THR A 124 -5.46 27.66 -1.32
C THR A 124 -5.61 26.39 -0.48
N SER A 125 -5.89 26.53 0.82
CA SER A 125 -6.16 25.40 1.71
C SER A 125 -7.48 24.72 1.33
N ARG A 126 -7.43 23.40 1.08
CA ARG A 126 -8.57 22.56 0.69
C ARG A 126 -9.40 22.11 1.92
N ILE A 127 -9.91 23.09 2.66
CA ILE A 127 -10.59 22.87 3.96
C ILE A 127 -11.86 22.01 3.78
N ASP A 128 -12.59 22.20 2.69
CA ASP A 128 -13.81 21.45 2.37
C ASP A 128 -13.53 19.94 2.23
N GLU A 129 -12.45 19.59 1.54
CA GLU A 129 -12.03 18.20 1.37
C GLU A 129 -11.51 17.59 2.69
N TYR A 130 -10.78 18.36 3.48
CA TYR A 130 -10.34 17.95 4.82
C TYR A 130 -11.53 17.64 5.74
N VAL A 131 -12.51 18.54 5.81
CA VAL A 131 -13.72 18.33 6.62
C VAL A 131 -14.48 17.11 6.13
N ARG A 132 -14.66 16.96 4.82
CA ARG A 132 -15.33 15.79 4.25
C ARG A 132 -14.59 14.48 4.56
N PHE A 133 -13.26 14.48 4.49
CA PHE A 133 -12.44 13.32 4.84
C PHE A 133 -12.57 12.95 6.32
N LYS A 134 -12.48 13.92 7.23
CA LYS A 134 -12.65 13.67 8.68
C LYS A 134 -14.05 13.17 9.01
N LEU A 135 -15.08 13.74 8.38
CA LEU A 135 -16.46 13.28 8.56
C LEU A 135 -16.65 11.85 8.03
N ALA A 136 -16.08 11.50 6.88
CA ALA A 136 -16.15 10.15 6.33
C ALA A 136 -15.47 9.12 7.26
N GLY A 137 -14.26 9.40 7.74
CA GLY A 137 -13.58 8.51 8.69
C GLY A 137 -14.28 8.38 10.04
N CYS A 138 -14.99 9.43 10.49
CA CYS A 138 -15.82 9.36 11.69
C CYS A 138 -17.05 8.46 11.50
N LEU A 139 -17.65 8.47 10.30
CA LEU A 139 -18.81 7.64 10.01
C LEU A 139 -18.45 6.15 9.97
N ASP A 140 -17.27 5.78 9.47
CA ASP A 140 -16.78 4.39 9.50
C ASP A 140 -16.63 3.86 10.93
N GLY A 141 -16.18 4.69 11.88
CA GLY A 141 -16.14 4.33 13.31
C GLY A 141 -17.51 4.21 13.98
N CYS A 142 -18.51 4.97 13.52
CA CYS A 142 -19.88 4.88 14.04
C CYS A 142 -20.63 3.61 13.58
N PHE A 143 -20.20 2.97 12.49
CA PHE A 143 -20.79 1.71 12.03
C PHE A 143 -20.22 0.48 12.76
N GLU A 144 -19.04 0.57 13.37
CA GLU A 144 -18.50 -0.51 14.22
C GLU A 144 -19.19 -0.58 15.59
N GLU A 145 -19.66 0.54 16.15
CA GLU A 145 -20.38 0.54 17.44
C GLU A 145 -21.87 0.16 17.35
N MET A 146 -22.46 0.05 16.15
CA MET A 146 -23.86 -0.35 15.97
C MET A 146 -24.06 -1.84 15.64
N SER A 147 -23.00 -2.65 15.59
CA SER A 147 -23.10 -4.10 15.31
C SER A 147 -23.00 -4.99 16.56
N VAL A 148 -23.18 -4.42 17.75
CA VAL A 148 -23.35 -5.18 19.00
C VAL A 148 -24.66 -4.76 19.68
N CYS A 149 -25.77 -5.21 19.09
CA CYS A 149 -27.07 -5.39 19.75
C CYS A 149 -27.75 -6.61 19.11
#